data_AF-A0A3M1PFW2-F1
#
_entry.id   AF-A0A3M1PFW2-F1
#
_cell.length_a   1.000
_cell.length_b   1.000
_cell.length_c   1.000
_cell.angle_alpha   90.00
_cell.angle_beta   90.00
_cell.angle_gamma   90.00
#
_symmetry.space_group_name_H-M   'P 1'
#
loop_
_entity.id
_entity.type
_entity.pdbx_description
1 polymer ?
#
loop_
_entity_poly.entity_id
_entity_poly.type
_entity_poly.pdbx_seq_one_letter_code
_entity_poly.pdbx_strand_id
1 'polypeptide(L)'
;AKTGEDAEGEVAVEFGYIEAKLQPWLNVRAGMLLIPVGIINELHEPPTFHGALRPEVARRIIPATWRANGVGLAGSTASGIGYKLYAVESLNAANFSSNGIRSGRQEGSKAIAEDFAVTGRLNYTGLSGLDFGASFFVGNSGQALVDSAGNDIDATVALFALHFMFNRSGLELRGVYAHSSISDVTRLNRTLGLEGANSIGEEQNGFYVTAAYDILPLLVQNTAHYLAPFVQVEHFNTQSDVPTGFSKNPARERTNVSLGLTYKPHPNVAFKIDYLNRDNDANSAVDQFNVAVNYLF
;
A
#
# COMPACT_ATOMS: atom_id res chain seq x y z
N ALA A 1 10.66 -0.04 20.12
CA ALA A 1 11.91 -0.65 20.59
C ALA A 1 12.90 -0.65 19.44
N LYS A 2 14.03 0.03 19.58
CA LYS A 2 15.23 -0.17 18.76
C LYS A 2 16.37 -0.32 19.75
N THR A 3 17.18 -1.35 19.57
CA THR A 3 18.41 -1.57 20.34
C THR A 3 19.56 -1.50 19.35
N GLY A 4 20.45 -0.53 19.55
CA GLY A 4 21.79 -0.49 18.95
C GLY A 4 21.93 0.47 17.78
N GLU A 5 22.59 1.60 18.03
CA GLU A 5 23.52 2.18 17.06
C GLU A 5 24.75 1.25 17.05
N ASP A 6 25.08 0.71 15.87
CA ASP A 6 26.24 -0.16 15.60
C ASP A 6 26.26 -1.57 16.24
N ALA A 7 25.55 -2.57 15.68
CA ALA A 7 25.91 -4.01 15.76
C ALA A 7 24.99 -4.93 14.93
N GLU A 8 25.51 -6.12 14.61
CA GLU A 8 24.88 -7.25 13.93
C GLU A 8 23.43 -7.54 14.38
N GLY A 9 22.46 -7.29 13.49
CA GLY A 9 21.07 -7.74 13.61
C GLY A 9 20.11 -6.76 14.27
N GLU A 10 19.12 -6.27 13.52
CA GLU A 10 18.02 -5.44 14.02
C GLU A 10 16.73 -6.26 14.15
N VAL A 11 16.09 -6.20 15.33
CA VAL A 11 14.71 -6.66 15.51
C VAL A 11 13.80 -5.44 15.45
N ALA A 12 12.93 -5.40 14.44
CA ALA A 12 11.95 -4.34 14.26
C ALA A 12 10.53 -4.85 14.58
N VAL A 13 9.76 -4.03 15.30
CA VAL A 13 8.33 -4.28 15.54
C VAL A 13 7.52 -3.77 14.34
N GLU A 14 6.71 -4.63 13.73
CA GLU A 14 5.93 -4.30 12.53
C GLU A 14 4.70 -3.43 12.83
N PHE A 15 3.98 -3.64 13.93
CA PHE A 15 2.97 -2.72 14.49
C PHE A 15 2.68 -3.11 15.95
N GLY A 16 2.03 -2.25 16.72
CA GLY A 16 1.70 -2.54 18.11
C GLY A 16 0.87 -1.43 18.73
N TYR A 17 -0.33 -1.77 19.20
CA TYR A 17 -1.28 -0.82 19.77
C TYR A 17 -2.08 -1.44 20.92
N ILE A 18 -2.65 -0.57 21.76
CA ILE A 18 -3.65 -0.92 22.76
C ILE A 18 -5.03 -0.61 22.19
N GLU A 19 -5.99 -1.51 22.41
CA GLU A 19 -7.39 -1.32 22.01
C GLU A 19 -8.30 -1.38 23.24
N ALA A 20 -9.01 -0.28 23.51
CA ALA A 20 -10.10 -0.25 24.47
C ALA A 20 -11.42 -0.60 23.74
N LYS A 21 -11.97 -1.77 24.06
CA LYS A 21 -13.23 -2.25 23.49
C LYS A 21 -14.40 -1.71 24.30
N LEU A 22 -15.06 -0.66 23.80
CA LEU A 22 -16.18 -0.03 24.48
C LEU A 22 -17.50 -0.71 24.09
N GLN A 23 -17.71 -0.88 22.78
CA GLN A 23 -18.86 -1.56 22.17
C GLN A 23 -18.42 -2.23 20.86
N PRO A 24 -19.17 -3.23 20.33
CA PRO A 24 -18.83 -3.84 19.04
C PRO A 24 -18.66 -2.84 17.88
N TRP A 25 -19.39 -1.73 17.92
CA TRP A 25 -19.37 -0.67 16.90
C TRP A 25 -18.46 0.52 17.26
N LEU A 26 -17.82 0.52 18.43
CA LEU A 26 -16.95 1.61 18.89
C LEU A 26 -15.81 1.09 19.76
N ASN A 27 -14.60 1.14 19.22
CA ASN A 27 -13.36 0.82 19.90
C ASN A 27 -12.37 1.98 19.71
N VAL A 28 -11.53 2.21 20.71
CA VAL A 28 -10.46 3.21 20.65
C VAL A 28 -9.12 2.49 20.58
N ARG A 29 -8.29 2.87 19.61
CA ARG A 29 -6.93 2.33 19.43
C ARG A 29 -5.90 3.42 19.61
N ALA A 30 -4.79 3.10 20.27
CA ALA A 30 -3.64 4.00 20.40
C ALA A 30 -2.32 3.21 20.36
N GLY A 31 -1.31 3.75 19.66
CA GLY A 31 0.00 3.12 19.48
C GLY A 31 0.44 3.19 18.03
N MET A 32 1.28 2.25 17.59
CA MET A 32 1.72 2.11 16.21
C MET A 32 0.65 1.33 15.41
N LEU A 33 -0.13 2.07 14.65
CA LEU A 33 -1.29 1.61 13.88
C LEU A 33 -0.89 1.35 12.43
N LEU A 34 -1.51 0.36 11.80
CA LEU A 34 -1.49 0.21 10.34
C LEU A 34 -2.40 1.27 9.71
N ILE A 35 -1.87 1.97 8.71
CA ILE A 35 -2.63 2.98 7.97
C ILE A 35 -3.70 2.28 7.11
N PRO A 36 -5.00 2.53 7.28
CA PRO A 36 -6.04 1.65 6.74
C PRO A 36 -6.35 1.87 5.24
N VAL A 37 -5.31 2.08 4.42
CA VAL A 37 -5.45 2.38 2.99
C VAL A 37 -5.17 1.16 2.11
N GLY A 38 -6.10 0.88 1.18
CA GLY A 38 -6.02 -0.25 0.25
C GLY A 38 -6.23 -1.62 0.91
N ILE A 39 -6.02 -2.70 0.15
CA ILE A 39 -6.17 -4.08 0.67
C ILE A 39 -4.91 -4.51 1.41
N ILE A 40 -3.76 -4.36 0.75
CA ILE A 40 -2.50 -4.97 1.18
C ILE A 40 -2.02 -4.42 2.52
N ASN A 41 -2.33 -3.17 2.89
CA ASN A 41 -1.84 -2.66 4.17
C ASN A 41 -2.55 -3.28 5.38
N GLU A 42 -3.79 -3.70 5.19
CA GLU A 42 -4.60 -4.39 6.19
C GLU A 42 -4.34 -5.90 6.20
N LEU A 43 -4.02 -6.46 5.03
CA LEU A 43 -3.79 -7.88 4.81
C LEU A 43 -2.49 -8.07 4.01
N HIS A 44 -1.35 -8.01 4.71
CA HIS A 44 -0.01 -7.99 4.12
C HIS A 44 0.73 -9.33 4.21
N GLU A 45 0.13 -10.34 4.86
CA GLU A 45 0.72 -11.65 5.02
C GLU A 45 0.87 -12.34 3.66
N PRO A 46 2.05 -12.89 3.31
CA PRO A 46 2.29 -13.41 1.98
C PRO A 46 1.25 -14.41 1.44
N PRO A 47 0.70 -15.38 2.21
CA PRO A 47 -0.29 -16.32 1.69
C PRO A 47 -1.62 -15.70 1.23
N THR A 48 -1.88 -14.43 1.58
CA THR A 48 -3.14 -13.73 1.29
C THR A 48 -3.20 -13.11 -0.11
N PHE A 49 -2.08 -13.13 -0.85
CA PHE A 49 -2.00 -12.66 -2.22
C PHE A 49 -1.30 -13.66 -3.14
N HIS A 50 -1.61 -13.62 -4.44
CA HIS A 50 -1.15 -14.64 -5.39
C HIS A 50 0.31 -14.49 -5.83
N GLY A 51 0.72 -13.30 -6.25
CA GLY A 51 2.10 -13.05 -6.69
C GLY A 51 3.13 -13.36 -5.60
N ALA A 52 4.36 -13.68 -6.02
CA ALA A 52 5.51 -13.74 -5.12
C ALA A 52 5.80 -12.37 -4.50
N LEU A 53 5.55 -11.29 -5.27
CA LEU A 53 5.63 -9.91 -4.82
C LEU A 53 4.24 -9.31 -4.67
N ARG A 54 4.13 -8.30 -3.79
CA ARG A 54 2.92 -7.47 -3.66
C ARG A 54 2.72 -6.63 -4.94
N PRO A 55 1.47 -6.33 -5.34
CA PRO A 55 1.19 -5.42 -6.47
C PRO A 55 1.98 -4.11 -6.35
N GLU A 56 2.52 -3.60 -7.45
CA GLU A 56 3.34 -2.38 -7.43
C GLU A 56 2.51 -1.15 -7.02
N VAL A 57 1.23 -1.08 -7.40
CA VAL A 57 0.31 0.00 -6.96
C VAL A 57 0.25 0.08 -5.43
N ALA A 58 0.12 -1.07 -4.77
CA ALA A 58 0.12 -1.13 -3.31
C ALA A 58 1.47 -0.68 -2.73
N ARG A 59 2.59 -0.95 -3.42
CA ARG A 59 3.94 -0.58 -2.95
C ARG A 59 4.27 0.89 -3.21
N ARG A 60 3.90 1.43 -4.37
CA ARG A 60 4.37 2.71 -4.94
C ARG A 60 3.40 3.85 -4.70
N ILE A 61 2.09 3.60 -4.86
CA ILE A 61 1.04 4.62 -4.76
C ILE A 61 0.44 4.69 -3.34
N ILE A 62 0.14 3.53 -2.72
CA ILE A 62 -0.46 3.45 -1.35
C ILE A 62 0.57 3.35 -0.20
N PRO A 63 1.84 3.45 -0.52
CA PRO A 63 2.95 2.73 0.12
C PRO A 63 2.65 1.68 1.22
N ALA A 64 1.90 0.62 0.92
CA ALA A 64 1.60 -0.47 1.85
C ALA A 64 2.85 -1.09 2.51
N THR A 65 2.64 -1.78 3.64
CA THR A 65 3.55 -1.93 4.82
C THR A 65 3.75 -0.61 5.57
N TRP A 66 2.71 0.20 5.62
CA TRP A 66 2.68 1.52 6.23
C TRP A 66 2.07 1.47 7.63
N ARG A 67 2.87 1.91 8.59
CA ARG A 67 2.47 2.12 9.98
C ARG A 67 2.81 3.54 10.40
N ALA A 68 2.05 4.05 11.35
CA ALA A 68 2.33 5.31 12.03
C ALA A 68 1.83 5.22 13.48
N ASN A 69 2.46 5.92 14.40
CA ASN A 69 1.89 6.15 15.71
C ASN A 69 0.68 7.05 15.60
N GLY A 70 -0.27 6.85 16.50
CA GLY A 70 -1.44 7.68 16.56
C GLY A 70 -2.53 7.09 17.43
N VAL A 71 -3.71 7.65 17.24
CA VAL A 71 -4.91 7.30 17.97
C VAL A 71 -6.11 7.35 17.03
N GLY A 72 -7.12 6.53 17.31
CA GLY A 72 -8.44 6.81 16.77
C GLY A 72 -9.42 5.68 16.99
N LEU A 73 -10.42 5.65 16.13
CA LEU A 73 -11.63 4.86 16.29
C LEU A 73 -11.68 3.72 15.29
N ALA A 74 -12.19 2.58 15.73
CA ALA A 74 -12.49 1.46 14.86
C ALA A 74 -13.78 0.78 15.32
N GLY A 75 -14.59 0.30 14.38
CA GLY A 75 -15.82 -0.39 14.73
C GLY A 75 -16.45 -1.10 13.55
N SER A 76 -17.42 -1.96 13.85
CA SER A 76 -18.22 -2.66 12.85
C SER A 76 -19.67 -2.80 13.29
N THR A 77 -20.58 -2.80 12.33
CA THR A 77 -22.01 -3.05 12.53
C THR A 77 -22.37 -4.49 12.19
N ALA A 78 -23.49 -4.97 12.72
CA ALA A 78 -24.04 -6.28 12.35
C ALA A 78 -24.46 -6.36 10.87
N SER A 79 -24.70 -5.23 10.22
CA SER A 79 -24.99 -5.15 8.78
C SER A 79 -23.76 -5.29 7.88
N GLY A 80 -22.57 -5.50 8.46
CA GLY A 80 -21.32 -5.68 7.72
C GLY A 80 -20.63 -4.37 7.32
N ILE A 81 -21.00 -3.23 7.90
CA ILE A 81 -20.27 -1.96 7.72
C ILE A 81 -19.15 -1.92 8.75
N GLY A 82 -17.91 -1.86 8.30
CA GLY A 82 -16.76 -1.59 9.16
C GLY A 82 -16.16 -0.22 8.86
N TYR A 83 -15.55 0.39 9.88
CA TYR A 83 -14.83 1.66 9.71
C TYR A 83 -13.59 1.74 10.58
N LYS A 84 -12.65 2.56 10.12
CA LYS A 84 -11.48 3.04 10.87
C LYS A 84 -11.31 4.54 10.61
N LEU A 85 -10.96 5.30 11.63
CA LEU A 85 -10.63 6.72 11.52
C LEU A 85 -9.54 7.06 12.52
N TYR A 86 -8.35 7.45 12.05
CA TYR A 86 -7.17 7.68 12.88
C TYR A 86 -6.60 9.08 12.64
N ALA A 87 -6.06 9.66 13.70
CA ALA A 87 -5.11 10.78 13.66
C ALA A 87 -3.73 10.20 13.97
N VAL A 88 -2.76 10.45 13.09
CA VAL A 88 -1.44 9.81 13.09
C VAL A 88 -0.35 10.82 12.75
N GLU A 89 0.92 10.54 13.03
CA GLU A 89 1.98 11.31 12.38
C GLU A 89 1.91 11.14 10.85
N SER A 90 2.31 12.18 10.12
CA SER A 90 2.26 12.17 8.67
C SER A 90 3.50 11.52 8.03
N LEU A 91 3.57 11.55 6.69
CA LEU A 91 4.77 11.19 5.94
C LEU A 91 5.85 12.27 6.11
N ASN A 92 7.07 11.93 5.69
CA ASN A 92 8.19 12.87 5.58
C ASN A 92 8.56 13.08 4.10
N ALA A 93 8.22 14.25 3.58
CA ALA A 93 8.39 14.64 2.18
C ALA A 93 9.85 14.82 1.77
N ALA A 94 10.79 14.99 2.72
CA ALA A 94 12.21 15.05 2.42
C ALA A 94 12.74 13.76 1.77
N ASN A 95 12.04 12.64 1.95
CA ASN A 95 12.38 11.35 1.35
C ASN A 95 11.58 11.03 0.08
N PHE A 96 10.71 11.93 -0.39
CA PHE A 96 9.99 11.73 -1.65
C PHE A 96 10.97 11.82 -2.84
N SER A 97 10.63 11.14 -3.92
CA SER A 97 11.39 11.21 -5.18
C SER A 97 10.47 10.93 -6.37
N SER A 98 11.04 10.91 -7.59
CA SER A 98 10.33 10.44 -8.80
C SER A 98 9.74 9.02 -8.68
N ASN A 99 10.15 8.23 -7.68
CA ASN A 99 9.57 6.92 -7.37
C ASN A 99 8.27 6.98 -6.53
N GLY A 100 7.78 8.17 -6.20
CA GLY A 100 6.57 8.40 -5.42
C GLY A 100 6.83 8.59 -3.92
N ILE A 101 5.76 8.44 -3.12
CA ILE A 101 5.76 8.78 -1.68
C ILE A 101 6.28 7.67 -0.75
N ARG A 102 6.64 6.49 -1.29
CA ARG A 102 6.92 5.29 -0.47
C ARG A 102 8.00 5.47 0.58
N SER A 103 9.04 6.20 0.24
CA SER A 103 10.19 6.44 1.11
C SER A 103 9.90 7.46 2.21
N GLY A 104 8.79 8.21 2.15
CA GLY A 104 8.40 9.12 3.21
C GLY A 104 7.70 8.45 4.39
N ARG A 105 7.47 7.13 4.36
CA ARG A 105 7.01 6.42 5.56
C ARG A 105 8.06 6.52 6.66
N GLN A 106 7.61 6.79 7.86
CA GLN A 106 8.48 6.93 9.02
C GLN A 106 8.57 5.63 9.81
N GLU A 107 9.68 5.43 10.53
CA GLU A 107 9.86 4.31 11.45
C GLU A 107 9.40 4.78 12.83
N GLY A 108 8.32 4.21 13.39
CA GLY A 108 7.62 4.79 14.55
C GLY A 108 8.48 5.34 15.71
N SER A 109 9.64 4.77 16.04
CA SER A 109 10.54 5.32 17.08
C SER A 109 11.40 6.51 16.64
N LYS A 110 11.55 6.72 15.34
CA LYS A 110 12.25 7.83 14.67
C LYS A 110 11.28 8.77 13.95
N ALA A 111 9.98 8.60 14.18
CA ALA A 111 8.96 9.39 13.53
C ALA A 111 9.04 10.84 14.01
N ILE A 112 9.19 11.75 13.05
CA ILE A 112 9.00 13.19 13.26
C ILE A 112 7.48 13.41 13.30
N ALA A 113 7.03 14.15 14.31
CA ALA A 113 5.62 14.41 14.55
C ALA A 113 5.36 15.93 14.69
N GLU A 114 6.05 16.71 13.84
CA GLU A 114 5.76 18.14 13.68
C GLU A 114 4.45 18.31 12.89
N ASP A 115 4.20 17.40 11.94
CA ASP A 115 2.97 17.36 11.15
C ASP A 115 2.19 16.04 11.31
N PHE A 116 0.87 16.18 11.45
CA PHE A 116 -0.08 15.09 11.61
C PHE A 116 -0.95 14.89 10.37
N ALA A 117 -1.53 13.70 10.26
CA ALA A 117 -2.45 13.33 9.21
C ALA A 117 -3.71 12.69 9.79
N VAL A 118 -4.79 12.75 9.00
CA VAL A 118 -6.02 12.00 9.24
C VAL A 118 -6.15 10.94 8.16
N THR A 119 -6.46 9.72 8.58
CA THR A 119 -6.69 8.59 7.67
C THR A 119 -7.91 7.82 8.07
N GLY A 120 -8.61 7.27 7.10
CA GLY A 120 -9.80 6.49 7.38
C GLY A 120 -10.11 5.46 6.31
N ARG A 121 -11.01 4.57 6.68
CA ARG A 121 -11.51 3.48 5.83
C ARG A 121 -12.97 3.23 6.17
N LEU A 122 -13.74 2.96 5.14
CA LEU A 122 -15.08 2.39 5.23
C LEU A 122 -15.11 1.13 4.36
N ASN A 123 -15.54 0.01 4.92
CA ASN A 123 -15.71 -1.25 4.18
C ASN A 123 -17.10 -1.83 4.41
N TYR A 124 -17.58 -2.59 3.42
CA TYR A 124 -18.84 -3.28 3.47
C TYR A 124 -18.69 -4.75 3.08
N THR A 125 -19.02 -5.63 4.02
CA THR A 125 -18.95 -7.09 3.89
C THR A 125 -20.31 -7.76 4.09
N GLY A 126 -21.41 -7.01 3.96
CA GLY A 126 -22.77 -7.53 4.16
C GLY A 126 -23.24 -8.48 3.06
N LEU A 127 -22.50 -8.60 1.95
CA LEU A 127 -22.79 -9.51 0.85
C LEU A 127 -21.82 -10.68 0.89
N SER A 128 -22.37 -11.91 0.84
CA SER A 128 -21.56 -13.13 0.91
C SER A 128 -20.52 -13.17 -0.21
N GLY A 129 -19.26 -13.36 0.20
CA GLY A 129 -18.12 -13.43 -0.71
C GLY A 129 -17.65 -12.08 -1.25
N LEU A 130 -18.27 -10.94 -0.90
CA LEU A 130 -17.86 -9.61 -1.38
C LEU A 130 -17.45 -8.71 -0.21
N ASP A 131 -16.24 -8.17 -0.29
CA ASP A 131 -15.75 -7.06 0.52
C ASP A 131 -15.41 -5.91 -0.43
N PHE A 132 -15.98 -4.72 -0.21
CA PHE A 132 -15.55 -3.53 -0.93
C PHE A 132 -15.51 -2.34 -0.01
N GLY A 133 -14.69 -1.36 -0.38
CA GLY A 133 -14.54 -0.19 0.46
C GLY A 133 -13.76 0.93 -0.19
N ALA A 134 -13.70 2.02 0.57
CA ALA A 134 -12.93 3.20 0.25
C ALA A 134 -12.06 3.55 1.46
N SER A 135 -10.92 4.17 1.18
CA SER A 135 -9.97 4.61 2.21
C SER A 135 -9.26 5.87 1.76
N PHE A 136 -8.83 6.68 2.73
CA PHE A 136 -8.12 7.92 2.46
C PHE A 136 -7.00 8.16 3.48
N PHE A 137 -6.06 9.01 3.10
CA PHE A 137 -5.06 9.62 3.96
C PHE A 137 -4.87 11.08 3.53
N VAL A 138 -4.92 12.02 4.47
CA VAL A 138 -4.68 13.43 4.20
C VAL A 138 -3.82 14.01 5.32
N GLY A 139 -2.68 14.61 4.98
CA GLY A 139 -1.82 15.27 5.96
C GLY A 139 -0.66 16.06 5.36
N ASN A 140 -0.29 17.14 6.05
CA ASN A 140 0.95 17.89 5.79
C ASN A 140 2.13 16.92 5.96
N SER A 141 3.02 16.85 4.99
CA SER A 141 4.17 15.92 5.03
C SER A 141 5.51 16.66 5.05
N GLY A 142 5.51 17.97 5.26
CA GLY A 142 6.68 18.82 5.33
C GLY A 142 7.63 18.40 6.46
N GLN A 143 7.11 18.11 7.64
CA GLN A 143 7.88 17.78 8.85
C GLN A 143 8.92 18.86 9.17
N ALA A 144 8.45 20.12 9.24
CA ALA A 144 9.26 21.33 9.43
C ALA A 144 10.31 21.61 8.32
N LEU A 145 10.09 21.07 7.11
CA LEU A 145 10.90 21.41 5.95
C LEU A 145 10.65 22.86 5.51
N VAL A 146 11.72 23.62 5.32
CA VAL A 146 11.68 25.01 4.86
C VAL A 146 12.39 25.18 3.52
N ASP A 147 11.94 26.15 2.71
CA ASP A 147 12.61 26.55 1.49
C ASP A 147 13.85 27.43 1.75
N SER A 148 14.56 27.82 0.68
CA SER A 148 15.77 28.66 0.78
C SER A 148 15.52 30.05 1.37
N ALA A 149 14.27 30.51 1.40
CA ALA A 149 13.87 31.78 2.01
C ALA A 149 13.37 31.59 3.45
N GLY A 150 13.38 30.36 3.98
CA GLY A 150 12.94 30.03 5.32
C GLY A 150 11.43 29.89 5.48
N ASN A 151 10.67 29.76 4.38
CA ASN A 151 9.23 29.51 4.45
C ASN A 151 8.95 28.02 4.52
N ASP A 152 7.94 27.64 5.31
CA ASP A 152 7.50 26.25 5.43
C ASP A 152 6.98 25.70 4.09
N ILE A 153 7.25 24.41 3.89
CA ILE A 153 6.79 23.61 2.76
C ILE A 153 5.83 22.55 3.29
N ASP A 154 4.54 22.67 2.98
CA ASP A 154 3.54 21.75 3.52
C ASP A 154 3.61 20.35 2.87
N ALA A 155 3.86 20.28 1.56
CA ALA A 155 3.88 19.00 0.83
C ALA A 155 2.67 18.10 1.18
N THR A 156 1.47 18.69 1.30
CA THR A 156 0.28 18.00 1.80
C THR A 156 -0.06 16.85 0.86
N VAL A 157 -0.06 15.63 1.39
CA VAL A 157 -0.44 14.42 0.64
C VAL A 157 -1.92 14.18 0.86
N ALA A 158 -2.68 14.12 -0.23
CA ALA A 158 -4.06 13.66 -0.24
C ALA A 158 -4.16 12.40 -1.08
N LEU A 159 -4.33 11.24 -0.44
CA LEU A 159 -4.42 9.92 -1.05
C LEU A 159 -5.82 9.36 -0.83
N PHE A 160 -6.45 8.85 -1.90
CA PHE A 160 -7.64 8.02 -1.80
C PHE A 160 -7.45 6.70 -2.53
N ALA A 161 -8.15 5.67 -2.06
CA ALA A 161 -8.18 4.37 -2.71
C ALA A 161 -9.57 3.73 -2.61
N LEU A 162 -9.99 3.10 -3.71
CA LEU A 162 -11.15 2.22 -3.79
C LEU A 162 -10.66 0.79 -3.93
N HIS A 163 -11.35 -0.16 -3.32
CA HIS A 163 -10.96 -1.56 -3.41
C HIS A 163 -12.15 -2.51 -3.34
N PHE A 164 -11.95 -3.71 -3.87
CA PHE A 164 -12.86 -4.82 -3.71
C PHE A 164 -12.12 -6.16 -3.65
N MET A 165 -12.74 -7.14 -3.01
CA MET A 165 -12.38 -8.55 -3.01
C MET A 165 -13.67 -9.36 -3.18
N PHE A 166 -13.63 -10.34 -4.07
CA PHE A 166 -14.72 -11.25 -4.32
C PHE A 166 -14.21 -12.70 -4.29
N ASN A 167 -14.83 -13.56 -3.50
CA ASN A 167 -14.55 -14.98 -3.47
C ASN A 167 -15.85 -15.79 -3.50
N ARG A 168 -16.01 -16.64 -4.53
CA ARG A 168 -17.16 -17.53 -4.64
C ARG A 168 -16.84 -18.76 -5.48
N SER A 169 -17.08 -19.95 -4.92
CA SER A 169 -17.00 -21.23 -5.65
C SER A 169 -15.67 -21.41 -6.41
N GLY A 170 -14.56 -21.10 -5.75
CA GLY A 170 -13.20 -21.19 -6.31
C GLY A 170 -12.75 -19.93 -7.08
N LEU A 171 -13.67 -19.09 -7.57
CA LEU A 171 -13.31 -17.83 -8.22
C LEU A 171 -12.89 -16.80 -7.19
N GLU A 172 -11.72 -16.20 -7.41
CA GLU A 172 -11.14 -15.13 -6.59
C GLU A 172 -10.85 -13.92 -7.48
N LEU A 173 -11.48 -12.79 -7.17
CA LEU A 173 -11.19 -11.50 -7.79
C LEU A 173 -10.80 -10.49 -6.71
N ARG A 174 -9.92 -9.58 -7.04
CA ARG A 174 -9.68 -8.40 -6.22
C ARG A 174 -9.17 -7.26 -7.08
N GLY A 175 -9.41 -6.04 -6.64
CA GLY A 175 -8.86 -4.89 -7.30
C GLY A 175 -8.72 -3.71 -6.37
N VAL A 176 -7.80 -2.82 -6.73
CA VAL A 176 -7.58 -1.54 -6.07
C VAL A 176 -7.37 -0.49 -7.14
N TYR A 177 -7.98 0.67 -6.95
CA TYR A 177 -7.61 1.91 -7.62
C TYR A 177 -7.13 2.88 -6.55
N ALA A 178 -6.06 3.62 -6.83
CA ALA A 178 -5.53 4.63 -5.92
C ALA A 178 -5.07 5.86 -6.70
N HIS A 179 -5.25 7.02 -6.07
CA HIS A 179 -4.77 8.29 -6.58
C HIS A 179 -4.33 9.17 -5.41
N SER A 180 -3.20 9.84 -5.57
CA SER A 180 -2.66 10.79 -4.61
C SER A 180 -2.23 12.08 -5.26
N SER A 181 -2.51 13.21 -4.61
CA SER A 181 -1.93 14.51 -4.95
C SER A 181 -1.01 15.02 -3.83
N ILE A 182 -0.06 15.88 -4.21
CA ILE A 182 0.93 16.49 -3.30
C ILE A 182 0.93 18.01 -3.55
N SER A 183 0.81 18.82 -2.50
CA SER A 183 0.93 20.28 -2.61
C SER A 183 2.39 20.74 -2.70
N ASP A 184 2.63 21.99 -3.11
CA ASP A 184 3.95 22.65 -3.05
C ASP A 184 5.13 21.95 -3.75
N VAL A 185 4.85 21.02 -4.66
CA VAL A 185 5.88 20.16 -5.27
C VAL A 185 6.95 20.97 -6.02
N THR A 186 6.61 22.13 -6.59
CA THR A 186 7.61 23.04 -7.16
C THR A 186 8.64 23.49 -6.12
N ARG A 187 8.19 23.92 -4.93
CA ARG A 187 9.08 24.38 -3.85
C ARG A 187 9.84 23.20 -3.24
N LEU A 188 9.16 22.07 -3.06
CA LEU A 188 9.75 20.83 -2.56
C LEU A 188 10.88 20.34 -3.47
N ASN A 189 10.63 20.22 -4.79
CA ASN A 189 11.64 19.77 -5.75
C ASN A 189 12.88 20.67 -5.74
N ARG A 190 12.69 22.00 -5.72
CA ARG A 190 13.81 22.95 -5.66
C ARG A 190 14.62 22.80 -4.36
N THR A 191 13.93 22.67 -3.23
CA THR A 191 14.56 22.50 -1.92
C THR A 191 15.35 21.20 -1.83
N LEU A 192 14.86 20.13 -2.47
CA LEU A 192 15.54 18.84 -2.56
C LEU A 192 16.55 18.75 -3.72
N GLY A 193 16.75 19.82 -4.50
CA GLY A 193 17.67 19.83 -5.64
C GLY A 193 17.27 18.85 -6.76
N LEU A 194 15.98 18.52 -6.87
CA LEU A 194 15.46 17.64 -7.91
C LEU A 194 15.15 18.44 -9.17
N GLU A 195 15.56 17.94 -10.33
CA GLU A 195 15.41 18.62 -11.62
C GLU A 195 14.87 17.68 -12.71
N GLY A 196 14.18 18.27 -13.69
CA GLY A 196 13.65 17.56 -14.87
C GLY A 196 12.87 16.28 -14.50
N ALA A 197 13.30 15.16 -15.10
CA ALA A 197 12.71 13.84 -14.94
C ALA A 197 12.88 13.23 -13.54
N ASN A 198 13.74 13.81 -12.69
CA ASN A 198 13.93 13.34 -11.31
C ASN A 198 12.94 13.96 -10.31
N SER A 199 12.11 14.91 -10.77
CA SER A 199 11.08 15.57 -9.97
C SER A 199 10.16 14.61 -9.23
N ILE A 200 9.63 15.05 -8.10
CA ILE A 200 8.45 14.45 -7.49
C ILE A 200 7.22 14.81 -8.35
N GLY A 201 6.28 13.87 -8.51
CA GLY A 201 5.01 14.13 -9.17
C GLY A 201 4.03 14.89 -8.27
N GLU A 202 3.29 15.83 -8.85
CA GLU A 202 2.15 16.49 -8.20
C GLU A 202 0.97 15.53 -8.04
N GLU A 203 0.83 14.60 -8.99
CA GLU A 203 -0.15 13.53 -8.93
C GLU A 203 0.50 12.16 -9.17
N GLN A 204 -0.05 11.14 -8.51
CA GLN A 204 0.28 9.74 -8.73
C GLN A 204 -1.02 8.95 -8.79
N ASN A 205 -1.10 7.96 -9.65
CA ASN A 205 -2.25 7.09 -9.70
C ASN A 205 -1.88 5.67 -10.13
N GLY A 206 -2.79 4.74 -9.90
CA GLY A 206 -2.67 3.40 -10.44
C GLY A 206 -3.80 2.48 -10.01
N PHE A 207 -3.91 1.37 -10.71
CA PHE A 207 -4.84 0.30 -10.37
C PHE A 207 -4.22 -1.06 -10.59
N TYR A 208 -4.73 -2.05 -9.85
CA TYR A 208 -4.49 -3.45 -10.18
C TYR A 208 -5.78 -4.25 -10.05
N VAL A 209 -5.88 -5.31 -10.85
CA VAL A 209 -6.91 -6.34 -10.74
C VAL A 209 -6.24 -7.70 -10.79
N THR A 210 -6.55 -8.57 -9.84
CA THR A 210 -6.15 -9.98 -9.87
C THR A 210 -7.39 -10.84 -10.08
N ALA A 211 -7.28 -11.85 -10.95
CA ALA A 211 -8.23 -12.93 -11.07
C ALA A 211 -7.52 -14.27 -10.89
N ALA A 212 -8.10 -15.16 -10.10
CA ALA A 212 -7.59 -16.50 -9.87
C ALA A 212 -8.76 -17.49 -9.70
N TYR A 213 -8.48 -18.78 -9.87
CA TYR A 213 -9.48 -19.82 -9.71
C TYR A 213 -8.89 -21.07 -9.08
N ASP A 214 -9.44 -21.54 -7.96
CA ASP A 214 -9.03 -22.81 -7.36
C ASP A 214 -9.48 -24.01 -8.20
N ILE A 215 -8.54 -24.63 -8.89
CA ILE A 215 -8.80 -25.75 -9.81
C ILE A 215 -8.75 -27.11 -9.13
N LEU A 216 -8.16 -27.22 -7.93
CA LEU A 216 -7.93 -28.52 -7.30
C LEU A 216 -9.23 -29.26 -6.93
N PRO A 217 -10.28 -28.60 -6.41
CA PRO A 217 -11.57 -29.24 -6.15
C PRO A 217 -12.25 -29.83 -7.39
N LEU A 218 -11.91 -29.35 -8.60
CA LEU A 218 -12.41 -29.89 -9.87
C LEU A 218 -11.70 -31.19 -10.29
N LEU A 219 -10.49 -31.42 -9.77
CA LEU A 219 -9.61 -32.53 -10.15
C LEU A 219 -9.57 -33.62 -9.09
N VAL A 220 -9.65 -33.25 -7.82
CA VAL A 220 -9.51 -34.15 -6.67
C VAL A 220 -10.66 -33.90 -5.69
N GLN A 221 -11.51 -34.90 -5.51
CA GLN A 221 -12.62 -34.81 -4.56
C GLN A 221 -12.09 -34.73 -3.12
N ASN A 222 -12.70 -33.86 -2.30
CA ASN A 222 -12.38 -33.67 -0.88
C ASN A 222 -10.90 -33.31 -0.60
N THR A 223 -10.21 -32.70 -1.57
CA THR A 223 -8.87 -32.17 -1.35
C THR A 223 -8.88 -31.02 -0.34
N ALA A 224 -7.93 -31.03 0.60
CA ALA A 224 -7.65 -29.90 1.47
C ALA A 224 -6.58 -28.95 0.87
N HIS A 225 -5.95 -29.37 -0.24
CA HIS A 225 -4.96 -28.58 -0.94
C HIS A 225 -5.63 -27.62 -1.90
N TYR A 226 -4.98 -26.48 -2.11
CA TYR A 226 -5.42 -25.40 -2.99
C TYR A 226 -4.41 -25.19 -4.11
N LEU A 227 -4.90 -25.01 -5.33
CA LEU A 227 -4.06 -24.67 -6.48
C LEU A 227 -4.83 -23.70 -7.37
N ALA A 228 -4.29 -22.50 -7.51
CA ALA A 228 -4.90 -21.48 -8.34
C ALA A 228 -3.91 -20.91 -9.36
N PRO A 229 -4.13 -21.11 -10.68
CA PRO A 229 -3.61 -20.18 -11.67
C PRO A 229 -4.21 -18.80 -11.43
N PHE A 230 -3.41 -17.77 -11.70
CA PHE A 230 -3.85 -16.40 -11.59
C PHE A 230 -3.28 -15.53 -12.71
N VAL A 231 -4.01 -14.45 -12.99
CA VAL A 231 -3.56 -13.32 -13.79
C VAL A 231 -3.72 -12.04 -12.97
N GLN A 232 -2.73 -11.16 -13.03
CA GLN A 232 -2.82 -9.82 -12.49
C GLN A 232 -2.44 -8.81 -13.56
N VAL A 233 -3.28 -7.80 -13.75
CA VAL A 233 -2.96 -6.63 -14.55
C VAL A 233 -2.83 -5.45 -13.61
N GLU A 234 -1.76 -4.69 -13.75
CA GLU A 234 -1.55 -3.45 -13.01
C GLU A 234 -1.02 -2.35 -13.92
N HIS A 235 -1.50 -1.14 -13.70
CA HIS A 235 -0.97 0.07 -14.32
C HIS A 235 -0.78 1.14 -13.25
N PHE A 236 0.33 1.87 -13.29
CA PHE A 236 0.58 2.96 -12.36
C PHE A 236 1.53 4.00 -12.93
N ASN A 237 1.38 5.24 -12.47
CA ASN A 237 2.27 6.35 -12.77
C ASN A 237 2.55 7.17 -11.50
N THR A 238 3.82 7.26 -11.09
CA THR A 238 4.26 8.06 -9.92
C THR A 238 4.53 9.53 -10.25
N GLN A 239 4.36 9.92 -11.51
CA GLN A 239 4.47 11.27 -12.05
C GLN A 239 3.33 11.49 -13.06
N SER A 240 2.09 11.11 -12.69
CA SER A 240 0.94 11.28 -13.58
C SER A 240 0.68 12.74 -13.88
N ASP A 241 1.06 13.63 -12.96
CA ASP A 241 1.31 15.04 -13.24
C ASP A 241 2.60 15.52 -12.55
N VAL A 242 3.24 16.54 -13.12
CA VAL A 242 4.48 17.16 -12.58
C VAL A 242 4.36 18.68 -12.67
N PRO A 243 5.04 19.44 -11.79
CA PRO A 243 4.91 20.89 -11.80
C PRO A 243 5.43 21.51 -13.09
N THR A 244 4.92 22.69 -13.42
CA THR A 244 5.44 23.50 -14.52
C THR A 244 6.95 23.74 -14.37
N GLY A 245 7.70 23.52 -15.45
CA GLY A 245 9.16 23.64 -15.45
C GLY A 245 9.91 22.33 -15.16
N PHE A 246 9.17 21.25 -14.84
CA PHE A 246 9.71 19.89 -14.75
C PHE A 246 9.21 19.03 -15.91
N SER A 247 9.80 17.84 -16.07
CA SER A 247 9.41 16.89 -17.11
C SER A 247 9.05 15.54 -16.49
N LYS A 248 8.03 14.88 -17.06
CA LYS A 248 7.69 13.50 -16.68
C LYS A 248 8.79 12.57 -17.13
N ASN A 249 9.11 11.59 -16.30
CA ASN A 249 10.00 10.50 -16.64
C ASN A 249 9.17 9.34 -17.22
N PRO A 250 9.36 8.99 -18.51
CA PRO A 250 8.57 7.92 -19.14
C PRO A 250 8.78 6.54 -18.49
N ALA A 251 9.82 6.35 -17.66
CA ALA A 251 10.01 5.11 -16.93
C ALA A 251 9.09 4.96 -15.69
N ARG A 252 8.32 6.01 -15.35
CA ARG A 252 7.40 6.07 -14.19
C ARG A 252 5.98 5.66 -14.53
N GLU A 253 5.59 5.77 -15.78
CA GLU A 253 4.37 5.14 -16.30
C GLU A 253 4.66 3.69 -16.61
N ARG A 254 3.95 2.78 -15.93
CA ARG A 254 4.22 1.34 -16.01
C ARG A 254 2.96 0.54 -16.15
N THR A 255 3.03 -0.47 -16.99
CA THR A 255 2.00 -1.50 -17.13
C THR A 255 2.66 -2.84 -16.91
N ASN A 256 2.16 -3.64 -15.96
CA ASN A 256 2.67 -4.98 -15.74
C ASN A 256 1.55 -6.01 -15.83
N VAL A 257 1.89 -7.17 -16.39
CA VAL A 257 1.03 -8.35 -16.44
C VAL A 257 1.74 -9.50 -15.75
N SER A 258 1.14 -10.01 -14.67
CA SER A 258 1.62 -11.20 -13.96
C SER A 258 0.79 -12.41 -14.35
N LEU A 259 1.46 -13.52 -14.67
CA LEU A 259 0.85 -14.82 -14.88
C LEU A 259 1.54 -15.82 -13.96
N GLY A 260 0.78 -16.57 -13.17
CA GLY A 260 1.42 -17.47 -12.21
C GLY A 260 0.49 -18.53 -11.63
N LEU A 261 1.07 -19.29 -10.70
CA LEU A 261 0.42 -20.35 -9.96
C LEU A 261 0.69 -20.17 -8.47
N THR A 262 -0.36 -20.31 -7.66
CA THR A 262 -0.28 -20.38 -6.20
C THR A 262 -0.73 -21.76 -5.76
N TYR A 263 0.15 -22.48 -5.07
CA TYR A 263 -0.15 -23.78 -4.47
C TYR A 263 -0.08 -23.69 -2.95
N LYS A 264 -1.11 -24.15 -2.25
CA LYS A 264 -1.13 -24.21 -0.78
C LYS A 264 -1.47 -25.64 -0.35
N PRO A 265 -0.48 -26.42 0.14
CA PRO A 265 -0.78 -27.72 0.76
C PRO A 265 -1.45 -27.56 2.13
N HIS A 266 -1.31 -26.39 2.75
CA HIS A 266 -1.92 -26.02 4.02
C HIS A 266 -2.25 -24.52 4.00
N PRO A 267 -3.31 -24.02 4.67
CA PRO A 267 -3.69 -22.61 4.64
C PRO A 267 -2.55 -21.62 4.99
N ASN A 268 -1.64 -22.04 5.87
CA ASN A 268 -0.50 -21.22 6.31
C ASN A 268 0.77 -21.39 5.47
N VAL A 269 0.77 -22.26 4.44
CA VAL A 269 1.95 -22.52 3.60
C VAL A 269 1.58 -22.26 2.14
N ALA A 270 2.36 -21.44 1.46
CA ALA A 270 2.15 -21.15 0.04
C ALA A 270 3.45 -21.28 -0.76
N PHE A 271 3.37 -21.98 -1.88
CA PHE A 271 4.37 -22.02 -2.93
C PHE A 271 3.84 -21.22 -4.11
N LYS A 272 4.66 -20.32 -4.63
CA LYS A 272 4.25 -19.41 -5.70
C LYS A 272 5.32 -19.34 -6.77
N ILE A 273 4.85 -19.34 -8.00
CA ILE A 273 5.66 -19.05 -9.18
C ILE A 273 4.90 -18.08 -10.05
N ASP A 274 5.59 -17.07 -10.58
CA ASP A 274 4.99 -16.14 -11.52
C ASP A 274 6.01 -15.55 -12.50
N TYR A 275 5.52 -15.27 -13.69
CA TYR A 275 6.18 -14.46 -14.69
C TYR A 275 5.53 -13.08 -14.71
N LEU A 276 6.34 -12.05 -14.56
CA LEU A 276 5.93 -10.66 -14.58
C LEU A 276 6.50 -10.00 -15.84
N ASN A 277 5.64 -9.78 -16.82
CA ASN A 277 5.96 -8.94 -17.96
C ASN A 277 5.80 -7.48 -17.54
N ARG A 278 6.84 -6.68 -17.73
CA ARG A 278 6.84 -5.27 -17.35
C ARG A 278 7.08 -4.40 -18.55
N ASP A 279 6.26 -3.37 -18.66
CA ASP A 279 6.36 -2.36 -19.70
C ASP A 279 6.38 -0.95 -19.08
N ASN A 280 7.04 -0.02 -19.77
CA ASN A 280 7.03 1.41 -19.49
C ASN A 280 7.25 2.24 -20.76
N ASP A 281 6.82 3.49 -20.76
CA ASP A 281 6.94 4.37 -21.94
C ASP A 281 8.40 4.63 -22.35
N ALA A 282 9.35 4.38 -21.45
CA ALA A 282 10.78 4.48 -21.72
C ALA A 282 11.36 3.23 -22.41
N ASN A 283 10.59 2.16 -22.62
CA ASN A 283 11.04 0.86 -23.14
C ASN A 283 12.30 0.32 -22.43
N SER A 284 12.36 0.50 -21.12
CA SER A 284 13.49 0.14 -20.26
C SER A 284 13.12 -0.86 -19.15
N ALA A 285 11.85 -1.25 -19.10
CA ALA A 285 11.37 -2.24 -18.15
C ALA A 285 11.97 -3.62 -18.47
N VAL A 286 12.16 -4.43 -17.42
CA VAL A 286 12.74 -5.76 -17.52
C VAL A 286 11.78 -6.77 -16.92
N ASP A 287 11.50 -7.81 -17.69
CA ASP A 287 10.67 -8.94 -17.30
C ASP A 287 11.34 -9.73 -16.16
N GLN A 288 10.51 -10.35 -15.31
CA GLN A 288 10.98 -10.98 -14.09
C GLN A 288 10.29 -12.32 -13.88
N PHE A 289 11.08 -13.35 -13.56
CA PHE A 289 10.57 -14.63 -13.07
C PHE A 289 10.73 -14.70 -11.55
N ASN A 290 9.68 -15.12 -10.85
CA ASN A 290 9.65 -15.18 -9.41
C ASN A 290 9.31 -16.57 -8.90
N VAL A 291 9.95 -16.92 -7.77
CA VAL A 291 9.63 -18.10 -6.97
C VAL A 291 9.59 -17.66 -5.51
N ALA A 292 8.55 -18.05 -4.79
CA ALA A 292 8.44 -17.78 -3.36
C ALA A 292 7.91 -19.00 -2.60
N VAL A 293 8.45 -19.18 -1.40
CA VAL A 293 7.92 -20.09 -0.36
C VAL A 293 7.55 -19.23 0.83
N ASN A 294 6.29 -19.32 1.25
CA ASN A 294 5.75 -18.55 2.35
C ASN A 294 5.20 -19.49 3.41
N TYR A 295 5.48 -19.19 4.68
CA TYR A 295 4.90 -19.88 5.83
C TYR A 295 4.52 -18.86 6.90
N LEU A 296 3.36 -19.06 7.52
CA LEU A 296 2.89 -18.32 8.68
C LEU A 296 2.89 -19.26 9.90
N PHE A 297 3.33 -18.75 11.04
CA PHE A 297 3.39 -19.46 12.32
C PHE A 297 2.60 -18.72 13.40
#